data_AF-A0A8T2BTK0-F1
#
_entry.id   AF-A0A8T2BTK0-F1
#
_cell.length_a   1.000
_cell.length_b   1.000
_cell.length_c   1.000
_cell.angle_alpha   90.00
_cell.angle_beta   90.00
_cell.angle_gamma   90.00
#
_symmetry.space_group_name_H-M   'P 1'
#
loop_
_entity.id
_entity.type
_entity.pdbx_description
1 polymer ?
#
loop_
_entity_poly.entity_id
_entity_poly.type
_entity_poly.pdbx_seq_one_letter_code
_entity_poly.pdbx_strand_id
1 'polypeptide(L)'
;MVDWSNLPEDLLNLIAGRLFSVIELKRFRSICRSWRSSVPGASNNNPFRRRPLIHLNPYPKKPLINRRQRGEFLSRSAFFRVTLSSSPSQGWLIKSDKDINSGKFHLLEPLSRLPLRHSCARVDLLEFTITEIREAYEVHDCRTRRETRPRFKRVVLVKDKEGDNRVLGILCTGKMKYWKIKTWKTKKKSYEFSDIIVHKGRLTYALDSIGIVYWIRSDLKVIRFGPPVGDNITNGCSGERSLVECSGELYIVDRLEENSRKRKADTVYADAKTVSFKVYKFDDEQGKMIEVKSLGDKAFVMATDTCFSVLAHEFYGCLQNSIYFTEDKEIKVFKLDNGNGSSIETMSKFPQSCFQMFVPSFL
;
A
#
# COMPACT_ATOMS: atom_id res chain seq x y z
N MET A 1 -8.93 24.97 31.31
CA MET A 1 -9.27 24.34 30.02
C MET A 1 -9.35 25.46 28.99
N VAL A 2 -8.51 25.43 27.95
CA VAL A 2 -8.46 26.53 26.95
C VAL A 2 -9.67 26.41 26.04
N ASP A 3 -10.39 27.51 25.82
CA ASP A 3 -11.56 27.54 24.97
C ASP A 3 -11.16 27.68 23.49
N TRP A 4 -11.11 26.55 22.79
CA TRP A 4 -10.79 26.47 21.36
C TRP A 4 -11.94 26.94 20.45
N SER A 5 -13.11 27.27 21.00
CA SER A 5 -14.25 27.73 20.21
C SER A 5 -14.10 29.17 19.68
N ASN A 6 -13.21 29.97 20.29
CA ASN A 6 -12.90 31.36 19.93
C ASN A 6 -11.63 31.52 19.07
N LEU A 7 -11.14 30.44 18.43
CA LEU A 7 -9.97 30.56 17.56
C LEU A 7 -10.23 31.55 16.41
N PRO A 8 -9.27 32.45 16.10
CA PRO A 8 -9.33 33.30 14.92
C PRO A 8 -9.50 32.49 13.63
N GLU A 9 -10.25 33.04 12.68
CA GLU A 9 -10.56 32.41 11.40
C GLU A 9 -9.30 32.05 10.60
N ASP A 10 -8.25 32.87 10.67
CA ASP A 10 -6.96 32.61 10.00
C ASP A 10 -6.28 31.34 10.52
N LEU A 11 -6.34 31.08 11.82
CA LEU A 11 -5.80 29.85 12.41
C LEU A 11 -6.65 28.64 12.05
N LEU A 12 -7.98 28.80 12.03
CA LEU A 12 -8.91 27.77 11.56
C LEU A 12 -8.65 27.41 10.09
N ASN A 13 -8.33 28.39 9.25
CA ASN A 13 -7.96 28.20 7.85
C ASN A 13 -6.64 27.45 7.70
N LEU A 14 -5.64 27.76 8.53
CA LEU A 14 -4.36 27.05 8.55
C LEU A 14 -4.51 25.59 9.02
N ILE A 15 -5.38 25.34 10.01
CA ILE A 15 -5.71 23.98 10.45
C ILE A 15 -6.44 23.24 9.34
N ALA A 16 -7.46 23.85 8.74
CA ALA A 16 -8.24 23.28 7.64
C ALA A 16 -7.34 22.92 6.42
N GLY A 17 -6.38 23.78 6.09
CA GLY A 17 -5.41 23.56 5.01
C GLY A 17 -4.40 22.44 5.28
N ARG A 18 -4.28 21.99 6.54
CA ARG A 18 -3.44 20.85 6.95
C ARG A 18 -4.22 19.55 7.11
N LEU A 19 -5.54 19.57 6.96
CA LEU A 19 -6.34 18.35 7.01
C LEU A 19 -6.03 17.51 5.77
N PHE A 20 -5.76 16.23 5.97
CA PHE A 20 -5.33 15.32 4.91
C PHE A 20 -6.51 14.55 4.32
N SER A 21 -7.65 14.54 5.01
CA SER A 21 -8.83 13.78 4.64
C SER A 21 -10.15 14.54 4.78
N VAL A 22 -11.15 14.06 4.07
CA VAL A 22 -12.50 14.63 4.11
C VAL A 22 -13.22 14.29 5.41
N ILE A 23 -12.83 13.20 6.08
CA ILE A 23 -13.34 12.87 7.42
C ILE A 23 -12.87 13.91 8.42
N GLU A 24 -11.58 14.24 8.40
CA GLU A 24 -11.04 15.29 9.27
C GLU A 24 -11.74 16.62 9.00
N LEU A 25 -12.01 16.96 7.74
CA LEU A 25 -12.78 18.18 7.43
C LEU A 25 -14.25 18.10 7.89
N LYS A 26 -14.91 16.95 7.73
CA LYS A 26 -16.29 16.76 8.22
C LYS A 26 -16.35 16.93 9.74
N ARG A 27 -15.37 16.39 10.46
CA ARG A 27 -15.22 16.53 11.91
C ARG A 27 -14.90 17.96 12.31
N PHE A 28 -13.94 18.58 11.62
CA PHE A 28 -13.62 20.00 11.79
C PHE A 28 -14.88 20.87 11.67
N ARG A 29 -15.72 20.62 10.65
CA ARG A 29 -17.00 21.32 10.43
C ARG A 29 -18.13 20.89 11.38
N SER A 30 -17.97 19.80 12.14
CA SER A 30 -18.98 19.33 13.09
C SER A 30 -18.78 19.90 14.50
N ILE A 31 -17.66 20.59 14.78
CA ILE A 31 -17.33 21.15 16.11
C ILE A 31 -18.31 22.25 16.53
N CYS A 32 -18.36 23.38 15.81
CA CYS A 32 -19.28 24.49 16.09
C CYS A 32 -19.55 25.33 14.83
N ARG A 33 -20.35 26.40 14.96
CA ARG A 33 -20.69 27.28 13.83
C ARG A 33 -19.46 27.97 13.24
N SER A 34 -18.56 28.51 14.07
CA SER A 34 -17.33 29.21 13.65
C SER A 34 -16.41 28.31 12.81
N TRP A 35 -16.14 27.10 13.28
CA TRP A 35 -15.33 26.11 12.55
C TRP A 35 -16.00 25.60 11.27
N ARG A 36 -17.33 25.55 11.25
CA ARG A 36 -18.09 25.18 10.04
C ARG A 36 -18.03 26.28 8.98
N SER A 37 -18.08 27.54 9.39
CA SER A 37 -18.08 28.70 8.49
C SER A 37 -16.69 29.06 7.98
N SER A 38 -15.61 28.75 8.72
CA SER A 38 -14.23 29.04 8.29
C SER A 38 -13.83 28.32 6.99
N VAL A 39 -14.62 27.34 6.52
CA VAL A 39 -14.43 26.74 5.19
C VAL A 39 -15.71 26.94 4.35
N PRO A 40 -15.89 28.12 3.74
CA PRO A 40 -17.04 28.41 2.90
C PRO A 40 -16.97 27.59 1.60
N GLY A 41 -18.04 26.89 1.22
CA GLY A 41 -18.17 26.33 -0.13
C GLY A 41 -17.80 24.87 -0.36
N ALA A 42 -18.35 23.93 0.43
CA ALA A 42 -18.39 22.51 0.08
C ALA A 42 -19.81 22.01 -0.32
N SER A 43 -20.73 22.92 -0.66
CA SER A 43 -22.15 22.57 -0.90
C SER A 43 -22.44 21.88 -2.23
N ASN A 44 -21.43 21.51 -3.03
CA ASN A 44 -21.57 20.48 -4.08
C ASN A 44 -20.23 20.03 -4.68
N ASN A 45 -19.17 20.83 -4.51
CA ASN A 45 -17.81 20.45 -4.85
C ASN A 45 -17.04 20.20 -3.56
N ASN A 46 -16.63 18.95 -3.37
CA ASN A 46 -15.73 18.56 -2.29
C ASN A 46 -14.45 19.42 -2.38
N PRO A 47 -14.05 20.16 -1.32
CA PRO A 47 -12.85 21.00 -1.34
C PRO A 47 -11.58 20.17 -1.51
N PHE A 48 -11.64 18.89 -1.13
CA PHE A 48 -10.72 17.88 -1.62
C PHE A 48 -11.15 17.48 -3.01
N ARG A 49 -10.31 17.76 -4.01
CA ARG A 49 -10.52 17.28 -5.38
C ARG A 49 -10.99 15.84 -5.31
N ARG A 50 -12.19 15.54 -5.84
CA ARG A 50 -12.58 14.15 -6.16
C ARG A 50 -11.40 13.58 -6.90
N ARG A 51 -10.66 12.65 -6.28
CA ARG A 51 -9.40 12.17 -6.87
C ARG A 51 -9.81 11.46 -8.15
N PRO A 52 -9.38 11.94 -9.32
CA PRO A 52 -9.92 11.43 -10.57
C PRO A 52 -9.56 9.96 -10.69
N LEU A 53 -10.56 9.11 -10.97
CA LEU A 53 -10.32 7.82 -11.59
C LEU A 53 -9.57 8.12 -12.90
N ILE A 54 -8.26 7.86 -12.92
CA ILE A 54 -7.46 8.07 -14.13
C ILE A 54 -7.82 6.93 -15.08
N HIS A 55 -8.77 7.19 -15.97
CA HIS A 55 -9.10 6.25 -17.03
C HIS A 55 -7.94 6.21 -18.03
N LEU A 56 -7.24 5.08 -18.09
CA LEU A 56 -6.13 4.86 -19.01
C LEU A 56 -6.72 4.42 -20.36
N ASN A 57 -7.51 5.30 -21.01
CA ASN A 57 -8.20 4.92 -22.25
C ASN A 57 -7.20 4.84 -23.44
N PRO A 58 -7.01 3.67 -24.09
CA PRO A 58 -6.01 3.54 -25.14
C PRO A 58 -6.47 4.00 -26.54
N TYR A 59 -7.73 4.37 -26.77
CA TYR A 59 -8.22 4.67 -28.14
C TYR A 59 -9.10 5.93 -28.25
N PRO A 60 -8.84 6.82 -29.24
CA PRO A 60 -9.76 7.89 -29.62
C PRO A 60 -10.67 7.45 -30.78
N LYS A 61 -11.92 7.96 -30.76
CA LYS A 61 -12.94 8.02 -31.85
C LYS A 61 -13.98 6.88 -31.94
N LYS A 62 -15.14 7.10 -31.30
CA LYS A 62 -16.47 7.41 -31.90
C LYS A 62 -17.52 7.44 -30.76
N PRO A 63 -18.57 8.28 -30.84
CA PRO A 63 -19.64 8.24 -29.84
C PRO A 63 -20.49 7.01 -30.11
N LEU A 64 -20.26 5.93 -29.37
CA LEU A 64 -21.10 4.74 -29.41
C LEU A 64 -21.94 4.71 -28.14
N ILE A 65 -23.16 5.16 -28.33
CA ILE A 65 -24.32 4.94 -27.48
C ILE A 65 -24.32 3.45 -27.06
N ASN A 66 -24.32 3.19 -25.75
CA ASN A 66 -24.61 1.88 -25.12
C ASN A 66 -23.62 0.70 -25.28
N ARG A 67 -22.32 0.85 -25.00
CA ARG A 67 -21.46 -0.32 -24.65
C ARG A 67 -20.57 -0.06 -23.43
N ARG A 68 -20.60 -1.02 -22.49
CA ARG A 68 -19.73 -1.14 -21.30
C ARG A 68 -18.32 -0.64 -21.62
N GLN A 69 -17.84 0.35 -20.86
CA GLN A 69 -16.52 0.97 -21.04
C GLN A 69 -15.46 -0.14 -21.20
N ARG A 70 -14.75 -0.16 -22.34
CA ARG A 70 -13.59 -1.03 -22.60
C ARG A 70 -12.33 -0.20 -22.41
N GLY A 71 -11.42 -0.63 -21.55
CA GLY A 71 -10.15 0.03 -21.34
C GLY A 71 -9.46 -0.40 -20.05
N GLU A 72 -8.15 -0.18 -20.00
CA GLU A 72 -7.40 -0.27 -18.75
C GLU A 72 -7.77 0.96 -17.89
N PHE A 73 -7.91 0.76 -16.58
CA PHE A 73 -8.10 1.86 -15.65
C PHE A 73 -7.24 1.66 -14.41
N LEU A 74 -6.79 2.79 -13.86
CA LEU A 74 -6.07 2.78 -12.61
C LEU A 74 -7.08 2.73 -11.45
N SER A 75 -7.04 1.64 -10.70
CA SER A 75 -7.85 1.41 -9.51
C SER A 75 -7.05 1.77 -8.27
N ARG A 76 -7.52 2.77 -7.55
CA ARG A 76 -6.98 3.15 -6.25
C ARG A 76 -7.68 2.35 -5.15
N SER A 77 -6.92 1.86 -4.20
CA SER A 77 -7.40 1.44 -2.88
C SER A 77 -6.60 2.13 -1.80
N ALA A 78 -7.09 2.11 -0.56
CA ALA A 78 -6.32 2.58 0.57
C ALA A 78 -6.59 1.74 1.82
N PHE A 79 -5.58 1.70 2.68
CA PHE A 79 -5.62 1.16 4.02
C PHE A 79 -6.04 2.25 4.99
N PHE A 80 -6.94 1.90 5.91
CA PHE A 80 -7.44 2.79 6.92
C PHE A 80 -7.28 2.17 8.30
N ARG A 81 -6.90 2.99 9.28
CA ARG A 81 -7.00 2.69 10.70
C ARG A 81 -8.39 3.12 11.16
N VAL A 82 -9.14 2.20 11.74
CA VAL A 82 -10.43 2.50 12.39
C VAL A 82 -10.28 2.33 13.89
N THR A 83 -10.49 3.39 14.65
CA THR A 83 -10.46 3.37 16.12
C THR A 83 -11.82 3.76 16.67
N LEU A 84 -12.10 3.38 17.92
CA LEU A 84 -13.23 3.92 18.66
C LEU A 84 -12.94 5.38 19.01
N SER A 85 -13.87 6.29 18.72
CA SER A 85 -13.73 7.71 19.06
C SER A 85 -13.61 7.93 20.57
N SER A 86 -14.20 7.04 21.38
CA SER A 86 -14.09 7.06 22.85
C SER A 86 -12.76 6.52 23.39
N SER A 87 -12.06 5.67 22.63
CA SER A 87 -10.79 5.05 23.03
C SER A 87 -9.89 4.87 21.80
N PRO A 88 -9.14 5.92 21.41
CA PRO A 88 -8.38 5.93 20.15
C PRO A 88 -7.03 5.20 20.23
N SER A 89 -6.70 4.54 21.34
CA SER A 89 -5.41 3.88 21.56
C SER A 89 -5.15 2.75 20.57
N GLN A 90 -6.16 1.92 20.31
CA GLN A 90 -6.08 0.76 19.43
C GLN A 90 -7.16 0.79 18.35
N GLY A 91 -6.80 0.27 17.17
CA GLY A 91 -7.69 0.22 16.03
C GLY A 91 -7.59 -1.06 15.20
N TRP A 92 -8.46 -1.13 14.21
CA TRP A 92 -8.48 -2.15 13.18
C TRP A 92 -7.91 -1.60 11.88
N LEU A 93 -7.31 -2.48 11.08
CA LEU A 93 -6.79 -2.20 9.76
C LEU A 93 -7.75 -2.72 8.70
N ILE A 94 -8.37 -1.81 7.97
CA ILE A 94 -9.29 -2.15 6.86
C ILE A 94 -8.73 -1.64 5.54
N LYS A 95 -9.23 -2.19 4.43
CA LYS A 95 -8.90 -1.72 3.08
C LYS A 95 -10.15 -1.48 2.26
N SER A 96 -10.16 -0.41 1.46
CA SER A 96 -11.28 -0.12 0.55
C SER A 96 -10.79 0.46 -0.78
N ASP A 97 -11.47 0.10 -1.88
CA ASP A 97 -11.27 0.69 -3.22
C ASP A 97 -12.05 1.98 -3.46
N LYS A 98 -12.93 2.34 -2.53
CA LYS A 98 -13.73 3.56 -2.64
C LYS A 98 -13.08 4.70 -1.90
N ASP A 99 -13.24 5.88 -2.50
CA ASP A 99 -12.97 7.12 -1.82
C ASP A 99 -13.88 7.23 -0.59
N ILE A 100 -13.29 7.63 0.53
CA ILE A 100 -13.93 7.92 1.81
C ILE A 100 -15.12 8.87 1.65
N ASN A 101 -15.08 9.70 0.60
CA ASN A 101 -16.12 10.63 0.18
C ASN A 101 -17.46 9.98 -0.20
N SER A 102 -17.44 8.72 -0.61
CA SER A 102 -18.64 8.02 -1.09
C SER A 102 -19.58 7.59 0.03
N GLY A 103 -19.12 7.58 1.30
CA GLY A 103 -19.87 7.08 2.45
C GLY A 103 -20.25 5.59 2.38
N LYS A 104 -19.80 4.88 1.34
CA LYS A 104 -19.99 3.45 1.12
C LYS A 104 -18.62 2.82 0.96
N PHE A 105 -18.19 2.07 1.95
CA PHE A 105 -16.97 1.30 1.86
C PHE A 105 -17.25 -0.01 1.11
N HIS A 106 -16.52 -0.25 0.03
CA HIS A 106 -16.37 -1.61 -0.50
C HIS A 106 -15.12 -2.17 0.12
N LEU A 107 -15.30 -3.09 1.04
CA LEU A 107 -14.19 -3.59 1.84
C LEU A 107 -13.49 -4.69 1.05
N LEU A 108 -12.18 -4.60 1.06
CA LEU A 108 -11.29 -5.58 0.47
C LEU A 108 -10.56 -6.31 1.59
N GLU A 109 -10.24 -7.57 1.35
CA GLU A 109 -9.25 -8.27 2.15
C GLU A 109 -7.94 -7.46 2.14
N PRO A 110 -7.43 -7.05 3.32
CA PRO A 110 -6.37 -6.05 3.41
C PRO A 110 -5.12 -6.41 2.59
N LEU A 111 -4.70 -7.66 2.61
CA LEU A 111 -3.46 -8.07 1.96
C LEU A 111 -3.64 -8.59 0.52
N SER A 112 -4.82 -9.11 0.15
CA SER A 112 -5.05 -9.76 -1.15
C SER A 112 -5.83 -8.91 -2.18
N ARG A 113 -6.46 -7.80 -1.74
CA ARG A 113 -7.43 -6.98 -2.51
C ARG A 113 -8.71 -7.73 -2.94
N LEU A 114 -8.96 -8.95 -2.45
CA LEU A 114 -10.19 -9.67 -2.79
C LEU A 114 -11.42 -8.99 -2.19
N PRO A 115 -12.55 -8.86 -2.91
CA PRO A 115 -13.76 -8.31 -2.34
C PRO A 115 -14.25 -9.16 -1.16
N LEU A 116 -14.49 -8.52 -0.01
CA LEU A 116 -15.11 -9.20 1.12
C LEU A 116 -16.59 -9.45 0.80
N ARG A 117 -16.98 -10.73 0.79
CA ARG A 117 -18.32 -11.21 0.38
C ARG A 117 -19.47 -10.63 1.22
N HIS A 118 -19.15 -10.05 2.38
CA HIS A 118 -20.08 -9.40 3.30
C HIS A 118 -19.56 -7.99 3.65
N SER A 119 -19.71 -7.01 2.75
CA SER A 119 -19.41 -5.62 3.12
C SER A 119 -20.42 -4.63 2.53
N CYS A 120 -21.45 -4.37 3.31
CA CYS A 120 -22.25 -3.15 3.19
C CYS A 120 -22.54 -2.62 4.59
N ALA A 121 -21.51 -2.54 5.44
CA ALA A 121 -21.60 -1.89 6.74
C ALA A 121 -21.50 -0.37 6.54
N ARG A 122 -22.46 0.38 7.07
CA ARG A 122 -22.30 1.82 7.29
C ARG A 122 -21.52 1.98 8.57
N VAL A 123 -20.34 2.57 8.48
CA VAL A 123 -19.56 2.92 9.68
C VAL A 123 -20.08 4.26 10.20
N ASP A 124 -20.52 4.30 11.45
CA ASP A 124 -20.86 5.55 12.11
C ASP A 124 -19.57 6.33 12.43
N LEU A 125 -19.42 7.51 11.82
CA LEU A 125 -18.26 8.37 12.01
C LEU A 125 -18.27 9.14 13.33
N LEU A 126 -19.39 9.11 14.07
CA LEU A 126 -19.48 9.59 15.44
C LEU A 126 -18.83 8.59 16.40
N GLU A 127 -19.15 7.30 16.25
CA GLU A 127 -18.59 6.24 17.08
C GLU A 127 -17.15 5.89 16.71
N PHE A 128 -16.82 5.94 15.41
CA PHE A 128 -15.53 5.49 14.90
C PHE A 128 -14.74 6.61 14.21
N THR A 129 -13.44 6.61 14.46
CA THR A 129 -12.45 7.43 13.78
C THR A 129 -11.73 6.64 12.71
N ILE A 130 -11.82 7.12 11.47
CA ILE A 130 -11.17 6.48 10.32
C ILE A 130 -10.06 7.40 9.81
N THR A 131 -8.84 6.89 9.77
CA THR A 131 -7.65 7.60 9.30
C THR A 131 -7.01 6.83 8.15
N GLU A 132 -6.71 7.48 7.03
CA GLU A 132 -6.00 6.84 5.92
C GLU A 132 -4.52 6.68 6.28
N ILE A 133 -3.99 5.46 6.13
CA ILE A 133 -2.59 5.13 6.43
C ILE A 133 -1.76 5.09 5.15
N ARG A 134 -2.25 4.37 4.15
CA ARG A 134 -1.50 4.05 2.94
C ARG A 134 -2.41 3.87 1.75
N GLU A 135 -2.12 4.55 0.65
CA GLU A 135 -2.76 4.29 -0.63
C GLU A 135 -2.01 3.24 -1.45
N ALA A 136 -2.74 2.54 -2.31
CA ALA A 136 -2.22 1.54 -3.22
C ALA A 136 -2.94 1.60 -4.56
N TYR A 137 -2.22 1.26 -5.63
CA TYR A 137 -2.72 1.35 -7.00
C TYR A 137 -2.57 0.03 -7.73
N GLU A 138 -3.58 -0.31 -8.51
CA GLU A 138 -3.57 -1.47 -9.40
C GLU A 138 -4.15 -1.07 -10.75
N VAL A 139 -3.64 -1.66 -11.83
CA VAL A 139 -4.21 -1.47 -13.17
C VAL A 139 -5.17 -2.63 -13.43
N HIS A 140 -6.46 -2.32 -13.55
CA HIS A 140 -7.47 -3.30 -13.94
C HIS A 140 -7.81 -3.17 -15.43
N ASP A 141 -8.18 -4.29 -16.04
CA ASP A 141 -8.68 -4.35 -17.40
C ASP A 141 -10.10 -4.93 -17.40
N CYS A 142 -11.07 -4.18 -17.94
CA CYS A 142 -12.42 -4.67 -18.15
C CYS A 142 -12.54 -5.50 -19.44
N ARG A 143 -12.28 -6.81 -19.29
CA ARG A 143 -12.58 -7.93 -20.22
C ARG A 143 -11.91 -7.88 -21.60
N THR A 144 -10.77 -8.56 -21.71
CA THR A 144 -10.40 -9.28 -22.94
C THR A 144 -10.11 -10.76 -22.65
N ARG A 145 -11.07 -11.62 -23.00
CA ARG A 145 -10.94 -13.10 -23.02
C ARG A 145 -9.95 -13.62 -24.08
N ARG A 146 -9.13 -12.77 -24.73
CA ARG A 146 -8.35 -13.13 -25.93
C ARG A 146 -6.96 -12.51 -26.07
N GLU A 147 -6.45 -11.74 -25.11
CA GLU A 147 -5.05 -11.25 -25.15
C GLU A 147 -4.39 -11.42 -23.78
N THR A 148 -3.22 -12.07 -23.74
CA THR A 148 -2.34 -12.13 -22.58
C THR A 148 -1.69 -10.77 -22.34
N ARG A 149 -2.48 -9.83 -21.83
CA ARG A 149 -2.01 -8.49 -21.50
C ARG A 149 -1.15 -8.50 -20.22
N PRO A 150 -0.17 -7.58 -20.12
CA PRO A 150 0.90 -7.70 -19.15
C PRO A 150 0.38 -7.35 -17.74
N ARG A 151 0.41 -8.35 -16.84
CA ARG A 151 0.04 -8.18 -15.44
C ARG A 151 1.09 -7.35 -14.71
N PHE A 152 0.65 -6.29 -14.04
CA PHE A 152 1.51 -5.47 -13.19
C PHE A 152 1.67 -6.14 -11.83
N LYS A 153 2.92 -6.19 -11.35
CA LYS A 153 3.26 -6.60 -9.99
C LYS A 153 3.05 -5.45 -9.00
N ARG A 154 3.51 -4.25 -9.35
CA ARG A 154 3.38 -3.06 -8.52
C ARG A 154 3.14 -1.82 -9.38
N VAL A 155 2.29 -0.90 -8.91
CA VAL A 155 1.97 0.35 -9.61
C VAL A 155 2.00 1.50 -8.60
N VAL A 156 2.62 2.62 -8.99
CA VAL A 156 2.73 3.82 -8.17
C VAL A 156 2.37 5.07 -8.98
N LEU A 157 1.85 6.07 -8.28
CA LEU A 157 1.63 7.41 -8.81
C LEU A 157 2.82 8.29 -8.41
N VAL A 158 3.50 8.87 -9.40
CA VAL A 158 4.63 9.78 -9.17
C VAL A 158 4.29 11.16 -9.70
N LYS A 159 4.95 12.20 -9.17
CA LYS A 159 4.87 13.55 -9.74
C LYS A 159 6.00 13.75 -10.72
N ASP A 160 5.68 14.33 -11.89
CA ASP A 160 6.70 14.75 -12.83
C ASP A 160 7.25 16.15 -12.49
N LYS A 161 8.08 16.71 -13.39
CA LYS A 161 8.71 18.02 -13.20
C LYS A 161 7.71 19.17 -13.11
N GLU A 162 6.56 19.02 -13.77
CA GLU A 162 5.49 20.01 -13.83
C GLU A 162 4.54 19.85 -12.63
N GLY A 163 4.73 18.81 -11.82
CA GLY A 163 3.89 18.48 -10.68
C GLY A 163 2.69 17.60 -11.04
N ASP A 164 2.60 17.17 -12.30
CA ASP A 164 1.52 16.35 -12.80
C ASP A 164 1.69 14.89 -12.41
N ASN A 165 0.55 14.23 -12.17
CA ASN A 165 0.51 12.84 -11.77
C ASN A 165 0.81 11.93 -12.97
N ARG A 166 1.82 11.08 -12.81
CA ARG A 166 2.26 10.08 -13.80
C ARG A 166 2.22 8.69 -13.19
N VAL A 167 1.75 7.72 -13.96
CA VAL A 167 1.67 6.32 -13.50
C VAL A 167 2.93 5.58 -13.91
N LEU A 168 3.60 4.94 -12.95
CA LEU A 168 4.67 3.98 -13.18
C LEU A 168 4.22 2.61 -12.68
N GLY A 169 4.61 1.56 -13.38
CA GLY A 169 4.36 0.20 -12.93
C GLY A 169 5.46 -0.76 -13.34
N ILE A 170 5.66 -1.77 -12.51
CA ILE A 170 6.54 -2.91 -12.78
C ILE A 170 5.65 -4.08 -13.18
N LEU A 171 5.99 -4.73 -14.30
CA LEU A 171 5.33 -5.95 -14.74
C LEU A 171 5.81 -7.16 -13.93
N CYS A 172 5.03 -8.24 -13.89
CA CYS A 172 5.47 -9.52 -13.32
C CYS A 172 6.75 -10.07 -14.01
N THR A 173 7.08 -9.59 -15.22
CA THR A 173 8.32 -9.89 -15.93
C THR A 173 9.52 -9.03 -15.49
N GLY A 174 9.35 -8.17 -14.49
CA GLY A 174 10.34 -7.20 -14.02
C GLY A 174 10.52 -5.95 -14.89
N LYS A 175 9.87 -5.88 -16.06
CA LYS A 175 9.98 -4.72 -16.95
C LYS A 175 9.20 -3.53 -16.38
N MET A 176 9.87 -2.38 -16.27
CA MET A 176 9.23 -1.13 -15.87
C MET A 176 8.56 -0.43 -17.06
N LYS A 177 7.30 -0.04 -16.85
CA LYS A 177 6.50 0.76 -17.77
C LYS A 177 6.03 2.05 -17.10
N TYR A 178 5.80 3.07 -17.90
CA TYR A 178 5.17 4.31 -17.46
C TYR A 178 4.09 4.71 -18.45
N TRP A 179 3.05 5.35 -17.95
CA TRP A 179 1.97 5.86 -18.77
C TRP A 179 2.34 7.22 -19.35
N LYS A 180 2.38 7.33 -20.67
CA LYS A 180 2.62 8.58 -21.39
C LYS A 180 1.65 8.70 -22.56
N ILE A 181 0.89 9.79 -22.59
CA ILE A 181 -0.03 10.13 -23.70
C ILE A 181 -0.87 8.93 -24.12
N LYS A 182 -1.73 8.47 -23.22
CA LYS A 182 -2.70 7.39 -23.46
C LYS A 182 -2.12 6.02 -23.85
N THR A 183 -0.81 5.82 -23.66
CA THR A 183 -0.15 4.55 -23.98
C THR A 183 0.91 4.20 -22.93
N TRP A 184 1.12 2.89 -22.70
CA TRP A 184 2.25 2.42 -21.92
C TRP A 184 3.54 2.48 -22.73
N LYS A 185 4.59 3.06 -22.15
CA LYS A 185 5.95 3.02 -22.69
C LYS A 185 6.83 2.17 -21.79
N THR A 186 7.52 1.21 -22.39
CA THR A 186 8.52 0.38 -21.70
C THR A 186 9.84 1.11 -21.70
N LYS A 187 10.55 1.08 -20.57
CA LYS A 187 11.91 1.59 -20.51
C LYS A 187 12.87 0.53 -21.06
N LYS A 188 13.67 0.89 -22.06
CA LYS A 188 14.56 -0.04 -22.78
C LYS A 188 15.76 -0.58 -21.97
N LYS A 189 15.92 -0.22 -20.69
CA LYS A 189 17.06 -0.69 -19.89
C LYS A 189 16.89 -2.16 -19.48
N SER A 190 18.00 -2.88 -19.37
CA SER A 190 18.11 -4.32 -19.09
C SER A 190 17.86 -4.74 -17.62
N TYR A 191 17.36 -3.84 -16.77
CA TYR A 191 17.09 -4.17 -15.37
C TYR A 191 15.76 -4.90 -15.23
N GLU A 192 15.76 -5.96 -14.42
CA GLU A 192 14.56 -6.64 -13.97
C GLU A 192 14.20 -6.12 -12.58
N PHE A 193 13.16 -5.30 -12.49
CA PHE A 193 12.72 -4.73 -11.22
C PHE A 193 11.80 -5.68 -10.47
N SER A 194 12.03 -5.84 -9.17
CA SER A 194 11.21 -6.63 -8.26
C SER A 194 10.11 -5.79 -7.59
N ASP A 195 10.41 -4.53 -7.26
CA ASP A 195 9.48 -3.64 -6.56
C ASP A 195 9.71 -2.14 -6.84
N ILE A 196 8.71 -1.30 -6.55
CA ILE A 196 8.76 0.17 -6.64
C ILE A 196 7.91 0.81 -5.54
N ILE A 197 8.44 1.87 -4.92
CA ILE A 197 7.77 2.61 -3.85
C ILE A 197 7.97 4.11 -4.00
N VAL A 198 7.02 4.89 -3.50
CA VAL A 198 7.16 6.35 -3.32
C VAL A 198 7.38 6.63 -1.85
N HIS A 199 8.60 7.01 -1.51
CA HIS A 199 9.07 7.32 -0.16
C HIS A 199 8.86 8.81 0.17
N LYS A 200 8.41 9.11 1.39
CA LYS A 200 8.12 10.47 1.87
C LYS A 200 7.20 11.27 0.93
N GLY A 201 6.33 10.57 0.20
CA GLY A 201 5.38 11.15 -0.76
C GLY A 201 6.00 11.87 -1.96
N ARG A 202 7.32 11.76 -2.19
CA ARG A 202 8.02 12.51 -3.26
C ARG A 202 9.10 11.71 -3.99
N LEU A 203 9.89 10.92 -3.26
CA LEU A 203 11.05 10.24 -3.84
C LEU A 203 10.65 8.84 -4.30
N THR A 204 10.92 8.50 -5.56
CA THR A 204 10.57 7.17 -6.10
C THR A 204 11.78 6.26 -6.09
N TYR A 205 11.68 5.12 -5.41
CA TYR A 205 12.71 4.09 -5.38
C TYR A 205 12.21 2.82 -6.05
N ALA A 206 13.10 2.14 -6.78
CA ALA A 206 12.84 0.83 -7.36
C ALA A 206 13.92 -0.15 -6.92
N LEU A 207 13.52 -1.39 -6.70
CA LEU A 207 14.39 -2.50 -6.32
C LEU A 207 14.52 -3.44 -7.50
N ASP A 208 15.73 -3.89 -7.83
CA ASP A 208 15.93 -4.94 -8.83
C ASP A 208 15.86 -6.35 -8.25
N SER A 209 15.86 -7.35 -9.12
CA SER A 209 15.83 -8.76 -8.75
C SER A 209 17.10 -9.21 -8.00
N ILE A 210 18.20 -8.46 -8.11
CA ILE A 210 19.49 -8.75 -7.44
C ILE A 210 19.54 -8.09 -6.04
N GLY A 211 18.64 -7.14 -5.76
CA GLY A 211 18.58 -6.44 -4.47
C GLY A 211 19.28 -5.09 -4.48
N ILE A 212 19.53 -4.49 -5.65
CA ILE A 212 20.05 -3.13 -5.78
C ILE A 212 18.87 -2.14 -5.78
N VAL A 213 18.98 -1.10 -4.95
CA VAL A 213 18.03 0.02 -4.93
C VAL A 213 18.45 1.07 -5.95
N TYR A 214 17.48 1.56 -6.70
CA TYR A 214 17.63 2.67 -7.64
C TYR A 214 16.68 3.81 -7.29
N TRP A 215 17.19 5.03 -7.36
CA TRP A 215 16.38 6.24 -7.33
C TRP A 215 15.89 6.60 -8.74
N ILE A 216 14.58 6.81 -8.89
CA ILE A 216 13.94 7.28 -10.10
C ILE A 216 13.62 8.75 -9.95
N ARG A 217 14.29 9.58 -10.77
CA ARG A 217 14.02 11.02 -10.86
C ARG A 217 12.74 11.31 -11.64
N SER A 218 12.21 12.53 -11.51
CA SER A 218 11.00 13.00 -12.20
C SER A 218 11.10 13.00 -13.74
N ASP A 219 12.32 13.05 -14.29
CA ASP A 219 12.59 12.86 -15.73
C ASP A 219 12.61 11.38 -16.16
N LEU A 220 12.29 10.46 -15.24
CA LEU A 220 12.44 9.03 -15.41
C LEU A 220 13.92 8.66 -15.66
N LYS A 221 14.91 9.35 -15.11
CA LYS A 221 16.28 8.83 -15.04
C LYS A 221 16.39 7.86 -13.86
N VAL A 222 16.96 6.67 -14.09
CA VAL A 222 17.25 5.69 -13.04
C VAL A 222 18.70 5.83 -12.63
N ILE A 223 18.94 6.05 -11.34
CA ILE A 223 20.26 6.24 -10.72
C ILE A 223 20.40 5.18 -9.63
N ARG A 224 21.55 4.50 -9.57
CA ARG A 224 21.82 3.52 -8.51
C ARG A 224 21.97 4.25 -7.17
N PHE A 225 21.27 3.79 -6.14
CA PHE A 225 21.23 4.42 -4.82
C PHE A 225 22.16 3.75 -3.80
N GLY A 226 22.56 2.49 -4.02
CA GLY A 226 23.45 1.81 -3.08
C GLY A 226 24.06 0.49 -3.60
N PRO A 227 24.83 -0.21 -2.75
CA PRO A 227 25.28 -1.57 -3.01
C PRO A 227 24.09 -2.55 -3.02
N PRO A 228 24.24 -3.75 -3.62
CA PRO A 228 23.24 -4.80 -3.49
C PRO A 228 23.11 -5.26 -2.03
N VAL A 229 21.94 -5.82 -1.71
CA VAL A 229 21.70 -6.54 -0.45
C VAL A 229 22.49 -7.85 -0.43
N GLY A 230 23.57 -7.89 0.37
CA GLY A 230 24.32 -9.10 0.71
C GLY A 230 25.07 -9.76 -0.45
N ASP A 231 25.92 -10.74 -0.12
CA ASP A 231 26.55 -11.62 -1.10
C ASP A 231 25.47 -12.49 -1.79
N ASN A 232 25.64 -12.73 -3.08
CA ASN A 232 24.76 -13.53 -3.95
C ASN A 232 24.69 -15.03 -3.56
N ILE A 233 24.52 -15.38 -2.28
CA ILE A 233 24.30 -16.75 -1.81
C ILE A 233 22.80 -17.08 -1.83
N THR A 234 22.07 -16.59 -2.82
CA THR A 234 20.88 -17.32 -3.24
C THR A 234 21.38 -18.52 -4.05
N ASN A 235 21.55 -19.66 -3.38
CA ASN A 235 21.73 -20.99 -3.96
C ASN A 235 20.52 -21.36 -4.85
N GLY A 236 20.28 -20.58 -5.91
CA GLY A 236 19.17 -20.75 -6.84
C GLY A 236 17.77 -20.40 -6.31
N CYS A 237 17.61 -19.87 -5.09
CA CYS A 237 16.32 -19.42 -4.57
C CYS A 237 15.96 -18.02 -5.10
N SER A 238 14.94 -17.91 -5.95
CA SER A 238 14.37 -16.63 -6.38
C SER A 238 13.52 -16.03 -5.24
N GLY A 239 14.16 -15.43 -4.24
CA GLY A 239 13.44 -14.75 -3.16
C GLY A 239 12.64 -13.55 -3.66
N GLU A 240 11.42 -13.36 -3.14
CA GLU A 240 10.62 -12.18 -3.42
C GLU A 240 11.10 -11.01 -2.54
N ARG A 241 11.74 -10.02 -3.16
CA ARG A 241 12.17 -8.80 -2.46
C ARG A 241 11.17 -7.67 -2.62
N SER A 242 10.91 -6.97 -1.53
CA SER A 242 9.97 -5.84 -1.49
C SER A 242 10.54 -4.66 -0.70
N LEU A 243 10.15 -3.45 -1.09
CA LEU A 243 10.50 -2.22 -0.39
C LEU A 243 9.43 -1.86 0.63
N VAL A 244 9.85 -1.51 1.84
CA VAL A 244 8.97 -1.11 2.93
C VAL A 244 9.39 0.26 3.46
N GLU A 245 8.48 1.21 3.46
CA GLU A 245 8.69 2.48 4.15
C GLU A 245 8.32 2.33 5.63
N CYS A 246 9.23 2.74 6.50
CA CYS A 246 9.07 2.63 7.94
C CYS A 246 9.68 3.83 8.67
N SER A 247 8.86 4.59 9.40
CA SER A 247 9.28 5.78 10.19
C SER A 247 10.14 6.79 9.39
N GLY A 248 9.91 6.92 8.08
CA GLY A 248 10.69 7.82 7.23
C GLY A 248 12.03 7.24 6.76
N GLU A 249 12.25 5.94 6.96
CA GLU A 249 13.40 5.18 6.46
C GLU A 249 12.92 4.09 5.48
N LEU A 250 13.84 3.58 4.67
CA LEU A 250 13.56 2.57 3.65
C LEU A 250 14.19 1.24 4.05
N TYR A 251 13.38 0.19 4.07
CA TYR A 251 13.79 -1.18 4.38
C TYR A 251 13.55 -2.07 3.16
N ILE A 252 14.36 -3.11 3.04
CA ILE A 252 14.20 -4.19 2.06
C ILE A 252 13.84 -5.44 2.83
N VAL A 253 12.74 -6.08 2.43
CA VAL A 253 12.31 -7.36 2.98
C VAL A 253 12.56 -8.42 1.91
N ASP A 254 13.39 -9.41 2.23
CA ASP A 254 13.68 -10.57 1.38
C ASP A 254 12.89 -11.78 1.90
N ARG A 255 11.91 -12.23 1.13
CA ARG A 255 11.09 -13.41 1.41
C ARG A 255 11.78 -14.64 0.84
N LEU A 256 12.19 -15.55 1.72
CA LEU A 256 12.87 -16.79 1.36
C LEU A 256 11.85 -17.92 1.28
N GLU A 257 11.83 -18.61 0.14
CA GLU A 257 10.90 -19.70 -0.16
C GLU A 257 11.63 -21.06 -0.24
N GLU A 258 10.89 -22.13 0.01
CA GLU A 258 11.41 -23.50 0.00
C GLU A 258 11.75 -23.95 -1.44
N ASN A 259 12.97 -24.45 -1.65
CA ASN A 259 13.41 -24.97 -2.95
C ASN A 259 12.64 -26.24 -3.34
N SER A 260 11.75 -26.14 -4.32
CA SER A 260 10.95 -27.28 -4.83
C SER A 260 11.71 -28.29 -5.71
N ARG A 261 13.05 -28.15 -5.87
CA ARG A 261 13.89 -29.02 -6.74
C ARG A 261 13.97 -30.51 -6.33
N LYS A 262 13.23 -30.96 -5.32
CA LYS A 262 13.11 -32.38 -4.94
C LYS A 262 11.74 -33.02 -5.19
N ARG A 263 10.73 -32.30 -5.72
CA ARG A 263 9.46 -32.94 -6.08
C ARG A 263 9.55 -33.54 -7.48
N LYS A 264 9.42 -34.88 -7.54
CA LYS A 264 9.24 -35.64 -8.78
C LYS A 264 8.15 -34.99 -9.65
N ALA A 265 8.37 -35.06 -10.96
CA ALA A 265 7.42 -34.64 -11.98
C ALA A 265 6.09 -35.39 -11.79
N ASP A 266 5.13 -34.77 -11.09
CA ASP A 266 3.69 -35.09 -11.16
C ASP A 266 2.78 -34.21 -10.28
N THR A 267 3.28 -33.12 -9.66
CA THR A 267 2.40 -32.17 -8.96
C THR A 267 2.38 -30.80 -9.65
N VAL A 268 1.25 -30.56 -10.32
CA VAL A 268 0.81 -29.30 -10.91
C VAL A 268 0.84 -28.18 -9.86
N TYR A 269 1.62 -27.11 -10.12
CA TYR A 269 1.67 -25.83 -9.41
C TYR A 269 1.47 -25.87 -7.88
N ALA A 270 2.44 -26.42 -7.14
CA ALA A 270 2.53 -26.11 -5.71
C ALA A 270 3.18 -24.73 -5.55
N ASP A 271 2.42 -23.74 -5.09
CA ASP A 271 2.95 -22.43 -4.71
C ASP A 271 4.09 -22.63 -3.68
N ALA A 272 5.19 -21.92 -3.87
CA ALA A 272 6.37 -22.06 -3.05
C ALA A 272 6.09 -21.55 -1.63
N LYS A 273 6.34 -22.39 -0.62
CA LYS A 273 6.08 -22.03 0.78
C LYS A 273 7.16 -21.12 1.31
N THR A 274 6.76 -20.07 2.01
CA THR A 274 7.68 -19.17 2.71
C THR A 274 8.33 -19.90 3.88
N VAL A 275 9.65 -19.87 3.92
CA VAL A 275 10.45 -20.45 4.99
C VAL A 275 10.84 -19.38 6.01
N SER A 276 11.29 -18.22 5.54
CA SER A 276 11.74 -17.14 6.42
C SER A 276 11.78 -15.79 5.73
N PHE A 277 11.97 -14.74 6.52
CA PHE A 277 12.19 -13.39 6.04
C PHE A 277 13.51 -12.85 6.58
N LYS A 278 14.20 -12.08 5.74
CA LYS A 278 15.31 -11.23 6.16
C LYS A 278 14.98 -9.78 5.88
N VAL A 279 15.29 -8.90 6.82
CA VAL A 279 15.05 -7.46 6.68
C VAL A 279 16.38 -6.75 6.65
N TYR A 280 16.52 -5.81 5.71
CA TYR A 280 17.72 -5.01 5.55
C TYR A 280 17.39 -3.53 5.56
N LYS A 281 18.31 -2.73 6.09
CA LYS A 281 18.25 -1.27 6.09
C LYS A 281 19.55 -0.73 5.51
N PHE A 282 19.48 0.38 4.78
CA PHE A 282 20.67 1.07 4.32
C PHE A 282 21.28 1.87 5.47
N ASP A 283 22.57 1.64 5.73
CA ASP A 283 23.39 2.42 6.65
C ASP A 283 24.09 3.53 5.89
N ASP A 284 23.67 4.78 6.14
CA ASP A 284 24.28 5.94 5.54
C ASP A 284 25.75 6.14 5.99
N GLU A 285 26.10 5.71 7.21
CA GLU A 285 27.46 5.88 7.76
C GLU A 285 28.43 4.88 7.15
N GLN A 286 28.01 3.61 7.06
CA GLN A 286 28.85 2.54 6.53
C GLN A 286 28.74 2.37 5.01
N GLY A 287 27.76 3.03 4.38
CA GLY A 287 27.46 2.89 2.96
C GLY A 287 27.08 1.46 2.56
N LYS A 288 26.53 0.68 3.49
CA LYS A 288 26.25 -0.76 3.34
C LYS A 288 24.82 -1.08 3.73
N MET A 289 24.32 -2.19 3.20
CA MET A 289 23.05 -2.77 3.65
C MET A 289 23.32 -3.63 4.88
N ILE A 290 22.67 -3.34 6.01
CA ILE A 290 22.75 -4.14 7.24
C ILE A 290 21.46 -4.92 7.45
N GLU A 291 21.60 -6.17 7.88
CA GLU A 291 20.47 -6.99 8.31
C GLU A 291 19.94 -6.52 9.67
N VAL A 292 18.63 -6.30 9.75
CA VAL A 292 17.91 -5.85 10.94
C VAL A 292 17.17 -7.03 11.54
N LYS A 293 17.57 -7.42 12.76
CA LYS A 293 16.95 -8.54 13.50
C LYS A 293 15.73 -8.14 14.31
N SER A 294 15.61 -6.86 14.66
CA SER A 294 14.49 -6.33 15.43
C SER A 294 13.93 -5.04 14.84
N LEU A 295 12.62 -5.02 14.62
CA LEU A 295 11.83 -3.85 14.25
C LEU A 295 11.28 -3.11 15.49
N GLY A 296 11.58 -3.59 16.71
CA GLY A 296 11.00 -3.09 17.94
C GLY A 296 9.48 -3.28 17.95
N ASP A 297 8.75 -2.22 18.30
CA ASP A 297 7.28 -2.22 18.36
C ASP A 297 6.60 -2.24 16.97
N LYS A 298 7.36 -2.32 15.88
CA LYS A 298 6.81 -2.19 14.52
C LYS A 298 6.41 -3.55 13.94
N ALA A 299 5.39 -3.52 13.09
CA ALA A 299 4.98 -4.64 12.25
C ALA A 299 4.98 -4.23 10.78
N PHE A 300 5.47 -5.08 9.89
CA PHE A 300 5.40 -4.85 8.45
C PHE A 300 4.17 -5.53 7.86
N VAL A 301 3.47 -4.80 6.99
CA VAL A 301 2.26 -5.24 6.30
C VAL A 301 2.61 -5.42 4.82
N MET A 302 2.74 -6.67 4.38
CA MET A 302 3.15 -7.05 3.02
C MET A 302 1.92 -7.39 2.18
N ALA A 303 1.26 -6.36 1.65
CA ALA A 303 0.14 -6.56 0.73
C ALA A 303 0.62 -6.72 -0.72
N THR A 304 -0.23 -7.31 -1.55
CA THR A 304 0.06 -7.57 -2.96
C THR A 304 0.31 -6.30 -3.77
N ASP A 305 -0.26 -5.16 -3.37
CA ASP A 305 -0.22 -3.88 -4.09
C ASP A 305 0.61 -2.79 -3.42
N THR A 306 0.97 -2.95 -2.16
CA THR A 306 1.86 -2.03 -1.43
C THR A 306 2.43 -2.69 -0.18
N CYS A 307 3.56 -2.20 0.33
CA CYS A 307 4.13 -2.66 1.58
C CYS A 307 4.50 -1.46 2.47
N PHE A 308 4.18 -1.54 3.76
CA PHE A 308 4.37 -0.46 4.72
C PHE A 308 4.48 -0.98 6.15
N SER A 309 4.99 -0.15 7.07
CA SER A 309 5.02 -0.49 8.50
C SER A 309 3.85 0.15 9.27
N VAL A 310 3.44 -0.50 10.35
CA VAL A 310 2.56 0.03 11.40
C VAL A 310 3.21 -0.14 12.77
N LEU A 311 2.74 0.63 13.76
CA LEU A 311 3.11 0.44 15.17
C LEU A 311 2.18 -0.61 15.78
N ALA A 312 2.71 -1.68 16.36
CA ALA A 312 1.90 -2.80 16.79
C ALA A 312 0.96 -2.42 17.94
N HIS A 313 1.42 -1.62 18.90
CA HIS A 313 0.56 -1.17 20.01
C HIS A 313 -0.66 -0.34 19.56
N GLU A 314 -0.66 0.21 18.34
CA GLU A 314 -1.78 0.99 17.79
C GLU A 314 -2.91 0.13 17.23
N PHE A 315 -2.73 -1.19 17.15
CA PHE A 315 -3.67 -2.12 16.54
C PHE A 315 -4.01 -3.29 17.47
N TYR A 316 -5.27 -3.72 17.43
CA TYR A 316 -5.73 -4.85 18.24
C TYR A 316 -5.01 -6.15 17.85
N GLY A 317 -4.39 -6.81 18.83
CA GLY A 317 -3.69 -8.08 18.63
C GLY A 317 -2.51 -8.04 17.65
N CYS A 318 -2.01 -6.87 17.24
CA CYS A 318 -0.85 -6.81 16.35
C CYS A 318 0.43 -7.19 17.12
N LEU A 319 1.25 -8.07 16.54
CA LEU A 319 2.51 -8.49 17.13
C LEU A 319 3.62 -7.49 16.82
N GLN A 320 4.39 -7.14 17.85
CA GLN A 320 5.64 -6.42 17.68
C GLN A 320 6.68 -7.30 16.97
N ASN A 321 7.65 -6.66 16.33
CA ASN A 321 8.73 -7.31 15.60
C ASN A 321 8.24 -8.40 14.61
N SER A 322 7.22 -8.07 13.81
CA SER A 322 6.54 -9.05 12.98
C SER A 322 6.35 -8.59 11.54
N ILE A 323 6.09 -9.55 10.64
CA ILE A 323 5.79 -9.33 9.23
C ILE A 323 4.52 -10.10 8.90
N TYR A 324 3.46 -9.38 8.55
CA TYR A 324 2.20 -9.92 8.08
C TYR A 324 2.21 -10.01 6.56
N PHE A 325 1.89 -11.17 6.00
CA PHE A 325 1.92 -11.45 4.57
C PHE A 325 0.79 -12.38 4.16
N THR A 326 0.60 -12.55 2.85
CA THR A 326 -0.35 -13.55 2.31
C THR A 326 0.36 -14.68 1.60
N GLU A 327 -0.12 -15.87 1.85
CA GLU A 327 0.27 -17.09 1.14
C GLU A 327 -0.98 -17.95 0.98
N ASP A 328 -1.21 -18.51 -0.21
CA ASP A 328 -2.38 -19.35 -0.52
C ASP A 328 -3.75 -18.70 -0.19
N LYS A 329 -3.83 -17.36 -0.29
CA LYS A 329 -4.99 -16.52 0.09
C LYS A 329 -5.29 -16.48 1.60
N GLU A 330 -4.40 -17.00 2.44
CA GLU A 330 -4.48 -16.86 3.88
C GLU A 330 -3.48 -15.82 4.38
N ILE A 331 -3.88 -15.09 5.43
CA ILE A 331 -2.98 -14.17 6.13
C ILE A 331 -2.12 -14.99 7.10
N LYS A 332 -0.82 -14.75 7.04
CA LYS A 332 0.18 -15.34 7.92
C LYS A 332 1.01 -14.24 8.58
N VAL A 333 1.58 -14.54 9.73
CA VAL A 333 2.53 -13.66 10.40
C VAL A 333 3.83 -14.40 10.65
N PHE A 334 4.94 -13.75 10.35
CA PHE A 334 6.28 -14.18 10.68
C PHE A 334 6.83 -13.28 11.79
N LYS A 335 7.30 -13.89 12.88
CA LYS A 335 7.98 -13.15 13.93
C LYS A 335 9.47 -13.08 13.61
N LEU A 336 10.00 -11.86 13.51
CA LEU A 336 11.44 -11.65 13.38
C LEU A 336 12.11 -12.04 14.70
N ASP A 337 13.16 -12.82 14.57
CA ASP A 337 13.60 -13.67 15.64
C ASP A 337 14.93 -13.19 16.21
N ASN A 338 15.02 -13.10 17.54
CA ASN A 338 16.26 -12.76 18.26
C ASN A 338 17.11 -14.01 18.59
N GLY A 339 16.79 -15.18 18.02
CA GLY A 339 17.59 -16.41 18.18
C GLY A 339 16.88 -17.60 18.85
N ASN A 340 15.54 -17.66 18.89
CA ASN A 340 14.78 -18.75 19.55
C ASN A 340 13.94 -19.65 18.62
N GLY A 341 14.13 -19.53 17.31
CA GLY A 341 13.39 -20.27 16.29
C GLY A 341 12.29 -19.41 15.67
N SER A 342 12.45 -19.05 14.40
CA SER A 342 11.45 -18.29 13.66
C SER A 342 10.19 -19.14 13.46
N SER A 343 9.03 -18.62 13.87
CA SER A 343 7.73 -19.26 13.66
C SER A 343 6.86 -18.50 12.65
N ILE A 344 6.12 -19.24 11.83
CA ILE A 344 5.07 -18.72 10.96
C ILE A 344 3.73 -19.17 11.54
N GLU A 345 2.86 -18.22 11.86
CA GLU A 345 1.49 -18.49 12.31
C GLU A 345 0.50 -18.15 11.21
N THR A 346 -0.61 -18.90 11.13
CA THR A 346 -1.65 -18.76 10.12
C THR A 346 -2.98 -18.37 10.76
N MET A 347 -3.74 -17.49 10.12
CA MET A 347 -4.99 -16.90 10.64
C MET A 347 -6.17 -17.88 10.83
N SER A 348 -6.04 -19.18 10.57
CA SER A 348 -7.14 -20.16 10.59
C SER A 348 -7.73 -20.50 11.98
N LYS A 349 -7.33 -19.81 13.06
CA LYS A 349 -7.88 -19.97 14.42
C LYS A 349 -8.23 -18.59 15.05
N PHE A 350 -9.52 -18.29 15.23
CA PHE A 350 -10.04 -17.11 15.95
C PHE A 350 -10.33 -17.43 17.43
N PRO A 351 -10.48 -16.47 18.39
CA PRO A 351 -10.47 -15.00 18.30
C PRO A 351 -9.43 -14.28 19.21
N GLN A 352 -8.50 -14.99 19.86
CA GLN A 352 -7.41 -14.40 20.68
C GLN A 352 -6.09 -14.25 19.90
N SER A 353 -6.17 -14.20 18.57
CA SER A 353 -5.02 -14.36 17.70
C SER A 353 -4.32 -13.03 17.37
N CYS A 354 -3.07 -13.14 16.94
CA CYS A 354 -2.25 -12.07 16.40
C CYS A 354 -2.82 -11.37 15.14
N PHE A 355 -4.07 -11.67 14.75
CA PHE A 355 -4.74 -11.19 13.55
C PHE A 355 -5.98 -10.32 13.85
N GLN A 356 -6.27 -10.03 15.12
CA GLN A 356 -7.43 -9.22 15.51
C GLN A 356 -7.52 -7.88 14.75
N MET A 357 -6.38 -7.28 14.37
CA MET A 357 -6.36 -6.04 13.60
C MET A 357 -7.09 -6.13 12.26
N PHE A 358 -7.18 -7.31 11.65
CA PHE A 358 -7.87 -7.52 10.37
C PHE A 358 -9.36 -7.87 10.51
N VAL A 359 -9.84 -8.03 11.75
CA VAL A 359 -11.23 -8.43 12.04
C VAL A 359 -11.87 -7.37 12.93
N PRO A 360 -12.33 -6.26 12.32
CA PRO A 360 -13.11 -5.26 13.03
C PRO A 360 -14.40 -5.86 13.59
N SER A 361 -14.65 -5.59 14.87
CA SER A 361 -15.83 -6.07 15.60
C SER A 361 -17.16 -5.46 15.14
N PHE A 362 -17.10 -4.38 14.36
CA PHE A 362 -18.25 -3.60 13.89
C PHE A 362 -18.67 -3.92 12.44
N LEU A 363 -17.97 -4.85 11.77
CA LEU A 363 -18.33 -5.39 10.45
C LEU A 363 -19.03 -6.73 10.61
#